data_AF-A0A0G0NXM4-F1
#
_entry.id   AF-A0A0G0NXM4-F1
#
_cell.length_a   1.000
_cell.length_b   1.000
_cell.length_c   1.000
_cell.angle_alpha   90.00
_cell.angle_beta   90.00
_cell.angle_gamma   90.00
#
_symmetry.space_group_name_H-M   'P 1'
#
loop_
_entity.id
_entity.type
_entity.pdbx_description
1 polymer ?
#
loop_
_entity_poly.entity_id
_entity_poly.type
_entity_poly.pdbx_seq_one_letter_code
_entity_poly.pdbx_strand_id
1 'polypeptide(L)' 'MKKYYKKMLYFVPAILFGAFMFVYGGYDDSPGAQLLGLVLVVIGVVGLIKNKKD' A
#
# COMPACT_ATOMS: atom_id res chain seq x y z
N MET A 1 15.79 10.13 16.19
CA MET A 1 14.41 9.61 16.11
C MET A 1 13.42 10.57 15.40
N LYS A 2 13.69 11.12 14.20
CA LYS A 2 12.79 12.15 13.60
C LYS A 2 12.44 12.00 12.11
N LYS A 3 13.16 11.20 11.32
CA LYS A 3 12.95 11.10 9.85
C LYS A 3 12.31 9.78 9.38
N TYR A 4 12.54 8.67 10.09
CA TYR A 4 12.17 7.30 9.68
C TYR A 4 10.69 6.96 9.96
N TYR A 5 10.17 7.39 11.11
CA TYR A 5 8.75 7.22 11.46
C TYR A 5 7.80 7.90 10.47
N LYS A 6 8.22 9.05 9.90
CA LYS A 6 7.45 9.72 8.85
C LYS A 6 7.28 8.85 7.61
N LYS A 7 8.30 8.08 7.20
CA LYS A 7 8.19 7.16 6.07
C LYS A 7 7.25 5.98 6.38
N MET A 8 7.33 5.40 7.57
CA MET A 8 6.40 4.35 8.01
C MET A 8 4.95 4.82 8.05
N LEU A 9 4.71 6.09 8.38
CA LEU A 9 3.38 6.70 8.39
C LEU A 9 2.72 6.69 7.00
N TYR A 10 3.46 6.66 5.89
CA TYR A 10 2.88 6.63 4.55
C TYR A 10 2.61 5.21 4.03
N PHE A 11 3.39 4.22 4.47
CA PHE A 11 3.25 2.85 3.97
C PHE A 11 2.04 2.13 4.54
N VAL A 12 1.69 2.34 5.81
CA VAL A 12 0.53 1.70 6.43
C VAL A 12 -0.78 2.16 5.78
N PRO A 13 -1.05 3.47 5.59
CA PRO A 13 -2.21 3.94 4.84
C PRO A 13 -2.21 3.48 3.38
N ALA A 14 -1.04 3.40 2.72
CA ALA A 14 -0.95 2.91 1.34
C ALA A 14 -1.39 1.44 1.22
N ILE A 15 -1.03 0.59 2.19
CA ILE A 15 -1.49 -0.81 2.24
C ILE A 15 -3.00 -0.88 2.43
N LEU A 16 -3.54 -0.12 3.39
CA LEU A 16 -4.99 -0.09 3.66
C LEU A 16 -5.78 0.44 2.45
N PHE A 17 -5.29 1.49 1.80
CA PHE A 17 -5.90 2.07 0.61
C PHE A 17 -5.81 1.12 -0.60
N GLY A 18 -4.68 0.46 -0.79
CA GLY A 18 -4.53 -0.55 -1.85
C GLY A 18 -5.47 -1.75 -1.65
N ALA A 19 -5.60 -2.24 -0.41
CA ALA A 19 -6.55 -3.31 -0.09
C ALA A 19 -8.00 -2.87 -0.32
N PHE A 20 -8.35 -1.65 0.08
CA PHE A 20 -9.65 -1.05 -0.21
C PHE A 20 -9.93 -0.98 -1.71
N MET A 21 -8.99 -0.45 -2.52
CA MET A 21 -9.12 -0.40 -3.98
C MET A 21 -9.26 -1.78 -4.62
N PHE A 22 -8.56 -2.78 -4.09
CA PHE A 22 -8.65 -4.15 -4.60
C PHE A 22 -10.04 -4.75 -4.35
N VAL A 23 -10.59 -4.59 -3.14
CA VAL A 23 -11.92 -5.09 -2.79
C VAL A 23 -13.01 -4.33 -3.53
N TYR A 24 -12.95 -2.99 -3.52
CA TYR A 24 -13.96 -2.15 -4.19
C TYR A 24 -13.89 -2.27 -5.71
N GLY A 25 -12.68 -2.39 -6.27
CA GLY A 25 -12.47 -2.65 -7.69
C GLY A 25 -12.99 -4.02 -8.12
N GLY A 26 -12.97 -5.02 -7.23
CA GLY A 26 -13.62 -6.31 -7.47
C GLY A 26 -15.15 -6.22 -7.39
N TYR A 27 -15.69 -5.38 -6.50
CA TYR A 27 -17.13 -5.11 -6.43
C TYR A 27 -17.65 -4.37 -7.67
N ASP A 28 -16.85 -3.47 -8.23
CA ASP A 28 -17.15 -2.67 -9.43
C ASP A 28 -16.78 -3.39 -10.75
N ASP A 29 -16.38 -4.67 -10.71
CA ASP A 29 -15.88 -5.43 -11.87
C ASP A 29 -14.81 -4.65 -12.70
N SER A 30 -14.00 -3.86 -12.00
CA SER A 30 -13.00 -2.96 -12.55
C SER A 30 -11.59 -3.59 -12.39
N PRO A 31 -11.09 -4.36 -13.39
CA PRO A 31 -9.80 -5.05 -13.29
C PRO A 31 -8.62 -4.08 -13.12
N GLY A 32 -8.74 -2.86 -13.66
CA GLY A 32 -7.73 -1.80 -13.47
C GLY A 32 -7.62 -1.34 -12.02
N ALA A 33 -8.75 -1.19 -11.31
CA ALA A 33 -8.77 -0.81 -9.90
C ALA A 33 -8.20 -1.93 -9.02
N GLN A 34 -8.47 -3.20 -9.35
CA GLN A 34 -7.84 -4.34 -8.69
C GLN A 34 -6.32 -4.34 -8.91
N LEU A 35 -5.85 -4.17 -10.14
CA LEU A 35 -4.42 -4.14 -10.43
C LEU A 35 -3.71 -3.00 -9.69
N LEU A 36 -4.29 -1.80 -9.71
CA LEU A 36 -3.77 -0.64 -8.97
C LEU A 36 -3.74 -0.90 -7.46
N GLY A 37 -4.80 -1.47 -6.90
CA GLY A 37 -4.88 -1.85 -5.49
C GLY A 37 -3.78 -2.83 -5.10
N LEU A 38 -3.56 -3.86 -5.91
CA LEU A 38 -2.50 -4.85 -5.70
C LEU A 38 -1.10 -4.21 -5.74
N VAL A 39 -0.83 -3.38 -6.73
CA VAL A 39 0.45 -2.67 -6.87
C VAL A 39 0.70 -1.76 -5.66
N LEU A 40 -0.31 -1.03 -5.20
CA LEU A 40 -0.23 -0.19 -4.00
C LEU A 40 0.10 -0.98 -2.75
N VAL A 41 -0.54 -2.14 -2.56
CA VAL A 41 -0.23 -3.05 -1.43
C VAL A 41 1.22 -3.54 -1.52
N VAL A 42 1.69 -4.00 -2.68
CA VAL A 42 3.05 -4.50 -2.87
C VAL A 42 4.09 -3.41 -2.58
N ILE A 43 3.93 -2.21 -3.13
CA ILE A 43 4.83 -1.08 -2.88
C ILE A 43 4.82 -0.71 -1.38
N GLY A 44 3.65 -0.70 -0.77
CA GLY A 44 3.47 -0.47 0.67
C GLY A 44 4.27 -1.45 1.52
N VAL A 45 4.10 -2.76 1.28
CA VAL A 45 4.79 -3.83 2.01
C VAL A 45 6.30 -3.78 1.78
N VAL A 46 6.75 -3.70 0.52
CA VAL A 46 8.18 -3.64 0.18
C VAL A 46 8.83 -2.40 0.79
N GLY A 47 8.16 -1.24 0.72
CA GLY A 47 8.62 -0.02 1.36
C GLY A 47 8.78 -0.17 2.87
N LEU A 48 7.84 -0.84 3.54
CA LEU A 48 7.87 -1.07 4.98
C LEU A 48 9.01 -2.03 5.39
N ILE A 49 9.27 -3.07 4.59
CA ILE A 49 10.38 -4.02 4.80
C ILE A 49 11.73 -3.33 4.58
N LYS A 50 11.89 -2.58 3.49
CA LYS A 50 13.16 -1.93 3.15
C LYS A 50 13.54 -0.83 4.14
N ASN A 51 12.57 -0.10 4.71
CA ASN A 51 12.85 0.92 5.72
C ASN A 51 13.09 0.35 7.13
N LYS A 52 12.91 -0.97 7.34
CA LYS A 52 13.20 -1.64 8.62
C LYS A 52 14.66 -2.10 8.75
N LYS A 53 15.43 -2.08 7.66
CA LYS A 53 16.78 -2.67 7.60
C LYS A 53 17.93 -1.68 7.80
N ASP A 54 17.59 -0.40 8.05
CA ASP A 54 18.54 0.68 8.38
C ASP A 54 18.46 1.06 9.87
#